data_AF-A0A376RRA9-F1
#
_entry.id   AF-A0A376RRA9-F1
#
_cell.length_a   1.000
_cell.length_b   1.000
_cell.length_c   1.000
_cell.angle_alpha   90.00
_cell.angle_beta   90.00
_cell.angle_gamma   90.00
#
_symmetry.space_group_name_H-M   'P 1'
#
loop_
_entity.id
_entity.type
_entity.pdbx_description
1 polymer ?
#
loop_
_entity_poly.entity_id
_entity_poly.type
_entity_poly.pdbx_seq_one_letter_code
_entity_poly.pdbx_strand_id
1 'polypeptide(L)'
;MSVIAQAGAKGRQLHKFGGSSLADVKCYLRVAGIMAEYSQPDDMMVVSAAGSTTNQLINWLKLSQTDRLSAHQVQQTLRRYQCDLISGLLPAEEADSLISAFVSDLERLAALLDSGINDAVYAEVVGHGEVWSARLMSAVLNQQGLPRPGLMPASFYALNAPHNRRLMKGFLTRCCNSCWCNIRANVWW
;
A
#
# COMPACT_ATOMS: atom_id res chain seq x y z
N MET A 1 43.73 -16.21 -27.60
CA MET A 1 43.28 -15.50 -26.39
C MET A 1 42.06 -14.68 -26.77
N SER A 2 40.87 -14.98 -26.23
CA SER A 2 39.70 -14.14 -26.39
C SER A 2 39.14 -13.85 -25.01
N VAL A 3 39.02 -12.56 -24.72
CA VAL A 3 38.84 -11.97 -23.40
C VAL A 3 37.37 -12.07 -23.00
N ILE A 4 37.15 -12.40 -21.73
CA ILE A 4 35.85 -12.40 -21.05
C ILE A 4 35.34 -10.95 -20.96
N ALA A 5 34.08 -10.72 -21.34
CA ALA A 5 33.35 -9.53 -20.94
C ALA A 5 31.97 -9.95 -20.37
N GLN A 6 31.96 -10.23 -19.07
CA GLN A 6 30.76 -10.34 -18.27
C GLN A 6 30.23 -8.91 -18.04
N ALA A 7 29.19 -8.51 -18.77
CA ALA A 7 28.45 -7.29 -18.47
C ALA A 7 27.38 -7.61 -17.41
N GLY A 8 27.75 -7.42 -16.13
CA GLY A 8 26.85 -7.56 -15.00
C GLY A 8 25.87 -6.38 -14.91
N ALA A 9 24.64 -6.57 -15.37
CA ALA A 9 23.50 -5.80 -14.90
C ALA A 9 22.65 -6.75 -14.03
N LYS A 10 22.85 -6.72 -12.71
CA LYS A 10 21.91 -7.37 -11.78
C LYS A 10 20.55 -6.70 -12.01
N GLY A 11 19.61 -7.43 -12.61
CA GLY A 11 18.29 -6.90 -12.92
C GLY A 11 17.52 -6.55 -11.64
N ARG A 12 17.07 -5.31 -11.55
CA ARG A 12 16.17 -4.83 -10.50
C ARG A 12 14.88 -5.66 -10.48
N GLN A 13 14.53 -6.26 -9.34
CA GLN A 13 13.31 -7.05 -9.23
C GLN A 13 12.15 -6.22 -8.66
N LEU A 14 10.93 -6.56 -9.10
CA LEU A 14 9.69 -5.97 -8.60
C LEU A 14 8.91 -7.04 -7.84
N HIS A 15 8.78 -6.86 -6.53
CA HIS A 15 8.04 -7.74 -5.64
C HIS A 15 6.63 -7.19 -5.46
N LYS A 16 5.59 -7.97 -5.79
CA LYS A 16 4.19 -7.57 -5.63
C LYS A 16 3.51 -8.40 -4.55
N PHE A 17 2.91 -7.74 -3.57
CA PHE A 17 2.12 -8.39 -2.52
C PHE A 17 0.66 -7.95 -2.58
N GLY A 18 -0.24 -8.94 -2.59
CA GLY A 18 -1.69 -8.73 -2.59
C GLY A 18 -2.24 -8.42 -1.20
N GLY A 19 -3.52 -8.05 -1.13
CA GLY A 19 -4.16 -7.68 0.14
C GLY A 19 -4.24 -8.83 1.16
N SER A 20 -4.40 -10.08 0.68
CA SER A 20 -4.36 -11.27 1.54
C SER A 20 -2.98 -11.53 2.15
N SER A 21 -1.91 -11.20 1.42
CA SER A 21 -0.53 -11.26 1.91
C SER A 21 -0.22 -10.18 2.96
N LEU A 22 -1.16 -9.24 3.18
CA LEU A 22 -1.08 -8.12 4.12
C LEU A 22 -2.31 -8.08 5.02
N ALA A 23 -2.94 -9.23 5.31
CA ALA A 23 -4.21 -9.27 6.02
C ALA A 23 -4.05 -9.11 7.55
N ASP A 24 -2.93 -9.58 8.11
CA ASP A 24 -2.67 -9.57 9.55
C ASP A 24 -1.16 -9.43 9.87
N VAL A 25 -0.85 -9.34 11.16
CA VAL A 25 0.52 -9.20 11.67
C VAL A 25 1.45 -10.30 11.14
N LYS A 26 1.00 -11.57 11.15
CA LYS A 26 1.84 -12.71 10.72
C LYS A 26 2.14 -12.63 9.23
N CYS A 27 1.16 -12.20 8.44
CA CYS A 27 1.31 -11.96 7.00
C CYS A 27 2.34 -10.86 6.71
N TYR A 28 2.28 -9.72 7.41
CA TYR A 28 3.27 -8.65 7.27
C TYR A 28 4.68 -9.11 7.61
N LEU A 29 4.86 -9.80 8.74
CA LEU A 29 6.17 -10.32 9.16
C LEU A 29 6.71 -11.35 8.15
N ARG A 30 5.86 -12.18 7.55
CA ARG A 30 6.27 -13.10 6.48
C ARG A 30 6.76 -12.36 5.25
N VAL A 31 6.05 -11.33 4.81
CA VAL A 31 6.48 -10.48 3.68
C VAL A 31 7.80 -9.81 3.99
N ALA A 32 7.97 -9.27 5.20
CA ALA A 32 9.24 -8.68 5.63
C ALA A 32 10.39 -9.70 5.60
N GLY A 33 10.15 -10.94 6.05
CA GLY A 33 11.12 -12.03 5.96
C GLY A 33 11.50 -12.39 4.52
N ILE A 34 10.53 -12.48 3.61
CA ILE A 34 10.80 -12.70 2.17
C ILE A 34 11.68 -11.58 1.62
N MET A 35 11.38 -10.34 1.97
CA MET A 35 12.20 -9.20 1.53
C MET A 35 13.61 -9.20 2.11
N ALA A 36 13.76 -9.63 3.36
CA ALA A 36 15.05 -9.75 4.01
C ALA A 36 15.93 -10.80 3.32
N GLU A 37 15.35 -11.94 2.94
CA GLU A 37 16.09 -13.09 2.43
C GLU A 37 16.36 -13.03 0.92
N TYR A 38 15.38 -12.57 0.13
CA TYR A 38 15.42 -12.72 -1.33
C TYR A 38 15.68 -11.42 -2.10
N SER A 39 15.57 -10.26 -1.45
CA SER A 39 15.58 -8.99 -2.19
C SER A 39 16.93 -8.27 -2.15
N GLN A 40 17.31 -7.70 -3.29
CA GLN A 40 18.52 -6.89 -3.44
C GLN A 40 18.26 -5.41 -3.08
N PRO A 41 19.30 -4.59 -2.80
CA PRO A 41 19.14 -3.19 -2.41
C PRO A 41 18.32 -2.33 -3.38
N ASP A 42 18.38 -2.61 -4.68
CA ASP A 42 17.65 -1.85 -5.70
C ASP A 42 16.22 -2.35 -5.94
N ASP A 43 15.82 -3.48 -5.36
CA ASP A 43 14.51 -4.07 -5.62
C ASP A 43 13.36 -3.16 -5.17
N MET A 44 12.24 -3.23 -5.90
CA MET A 44 11.03 -2.47 -5.61
C MET A 44 9.96 -3.37 -5.03
N MET A 45 9.14 -2.81 -4.14
CA MET A 45 7.92 -3.44 -3.64
C MET A 45 6.68 -2.68 -4.10
N VAL A 46 5.66 -3.41 -4.53
CA VAL A 46 4.30 -2.90 -4.73
C VAL A 46 3.36 -3.67 -3.81
N VAL A 47 2.57 -2.94 -3.04
CA VAL A 47 1.61 -3.50 -2.09
C VAL A 47 0.19 -3.08 -2.44
N SER A 48 -0.75 -3.98 -2.22
CA SER A 48 -2.18 -3.67 -2.24
C SER A 48 -2.66 -3.23 -0.86
N ALA A 49 -3.89 -2.75 -0.76
CA ALA A 49 -4.51 -2.48 0.54
C ALA A 49 -4.65 -3.76 1.39
N ALA A 50 -4.36 -3.66 2.68
CA ALA A 50 -4.39 -4.73 3.65
C ALA A 50 -5.78 -5.38 3.77
N GLY A 51 -5.84 -6.71 3.66
CA GLY A 51 -7.06 -7.50 3.87
C GLY A 51 -8.23 -7.02 3.02
N SER A 52 -9.34 -6.64 3.68
CA SER A 52 -10.57 -6.15 3.04
C SER A 52 -10.69 -4.63 3.01
N THR A 53 -9.59 -3.89 3.26
CA THR A 53 -9.60 -2.42 3.41
C THR A 53 -10.25 -1.70 2.22
N THR A 54 -9.93 -2.09 0.98
CA THR A 54 -10.57 -1.52 -0.23
C THR A 54 -12.09 -1.67 -0.20
N ASN A 55 -12.59 -2.86 0.16
CA ASN A 55 -14.03 -3.12 0.24
C ASN A 55 -14.68 -2.32 1.37
N GLN A 56 -14.01 -2.18 2.52
CA GLN A 56 -14.48 -1.36 3.63
C GLN A 56 -14.56 0.13 3.26
N LEU A 57 -13.56 0.65 2.55
CA LEU A 57 -13.53 2.04 2.05
C LEU A 57 -14.65 2.29 1.03
N ILE A 58 -14.86 1.37 0.09
CA ILE A 58 -15.96 1.45 -0.88
C ILE A 58 -17.31 1.42 -0.16
N ASN A 59 -17.47 0.55 0.84
CA ASN A 59 -18.71 0.46 1.60
C ASN A 59 -18.97 1.73 2.43
N TRP A 60 -17.93 2.24 3.10
CA TRP A 60 -17.98 3.50 3.85
C TRP A 60 -18.42 4.66 2.97
N LEU A 61 -17.82 4.78 1.78
CA LEU A 61 -18.17 5.80 0.80
C LEU A 61 -19.64 5.70 0.36
N LYS A 62 -20.13 4.49 0.03
CA LYS A 62 -21.55 4.28 -0.33
C LYS A 62 -22.50 4.67 0.81
N LEU A 63 -22.21 4.21 2.02
CA LEU A 63 -23.03 4.47 3.20
C LEU A 63 -23.02 5.95 3.59
N SER A 64 -21.92 6.68 3.36
CA SER A 64 -21.86 8.11 3.68
C SER A 64 -22.97 8.95 3.02
N GLN A 65 -23.48 8.50 1.87
CA GLN A 65 -24.55 9.17 1.13
C GLN A 65 -25.96 8.76 1.53
N THR A 66 -26.12 7.55 2.08
CA THR A 66 -27.45 6.94 2.31
C THR A 66 -27.76 6.75 3.79
N ASP A 67 -26.77 6.40 4.59
CA ASP A 67 -26.90 6.07 6.01
C ASP A 67 -25.62 6.44 6.77
N ARG A 68 -25.64 7.63 7.37
CA ARG A 68 -24.52 8.16 8.16
C ARG A 68 -24.20 7.31 9.39
N LEU A 69 -25.20 6.65 9.97
CA LEU A 69 -25.01 5.87 11.19
C LEU A 69 -24.25 4.57 10.87
N SER A 70 -24.66 3.88 9.80
CA SER A 70 -23.91 2.73 9.28
C SER A 70 -22.53 3.13 8.74
N ALA A 71 -22.39 4.30 8.11
CA ALA A 71 -21.09 4.81 7.67
C ALA A 71 -20.11 4.97 8.85
N HIS A 72 -20.56 5.53 9.97
CA HIS A 72 -19.75 5.63 11.19
C HIS A 72 -19.34 4.26 11.74
N GLN A 73 -20.22 3.26 11.71
CA GLN A 73 -19.88 1.90 12.15
C GLN A 73 -18.78 1.26 11.31
N VAL A 74 -18.84 1.43 9.98
CA VAL A 74 -17.79 0.94 9.06
C VAL A 74 -16.48 1.68 9.32
N GLN A 75 -16.52 3.00 9.51
CA GLN A 75 -15.35 3.81 9.82
C GLN A 75 -14.68 3.35 11.14
N GLN A 76 -15.45 3.09 12.19
CA GLN A 76 -14.93 2.60 13.47
C GLN A 76 -14.31 1.20 13.33
N THR A 77 -14.94 0.32 12.55
CA THR A 77 -14.42 -1.01 12.25
C THR A 77 -13.07 -0.93 11.52
N LEU A 78 -13.00 -0.10 10.47
CA LEU A 78 -11.78 0.15 9.71
C LEU A 78 -10.67 0.75 10.60
N ARG A 79 -11.03 1.74 11.43
CA ARG A 79 -10.11 2.38 12.37
C ARG A 79 -9.51 1.36 13.32
N ARG A 80 -10.35 0.54 13.95
CA ARG A 80 -9.91 -0.50 14.88
C ARG A 80 -9.00 -1.51 14.18
N TYR A 81 -9.37 -2.01 13.01
CA TYR A 81 -8.55 -2.96 12.26
C TYR A 81 -7.15 -2.41 11.96
N GLN A 82 -7.05 -1.18 11.48
CA GLN A 82 -5.77 -0.55 11.15
C GLN A 82 -4.93 -0.26 12.41
N CYS A 83 -5.54 0.24 13.49
CA CYS A 83 -4.83 0.45 14.75
C CYS A 83 -4.32 -0.87 15.34
N ASP A 84 -5.15 -1.91 15.39
CA ASP A 84 -4.77 -3.23 15.90
C ASP A 84 -3.62 -3.82 15.07
N LEU A 85 -3.65 -3.62 13.74
CA LEU A 85 -2.60 -4.06 12.83
C LEU A 85 -1.28 -3.31 13.07
N ILE A 86 -1.33 -1.98 13.21
CA ILE A 86 -0.14 -1.14 13.46
C ILE A 86 0.49 -1.49 14.81
N SER A 87 -0.30 -1.52 15.89
CA SER A 87 0.17 -1.82 17.24
C SER A 87 0.69 -3.26 17.38
N GLY A 88 0.20 -4.18 16.55
CA GLY A 88 0.70 -5.55 16.52
C GLY A 88 2.04 -5.72 15.80
N LEU A 89 2.46 -4.73 15.00
CA LEU A 89 3.65 -4.79 14.15
C LEU A 89 4.80 -3.92 14.62
N LEU A 90 4.52 -2.80 15.29
CA LEU A 90 5.51 -1.79 15.66
C LEU A 90 5.59 -1.60 17.19
N PRO A 91 6.73 -1.14 17.72
CA PRO A 91 6.84 -0.68 19.10
C PRO A 91 5.93 0.53 19.35
N ALA A 92 5.50 0.73 20.60
CA ALA A 92 4.51 1.77 20.96
C ALA A 92 4.88 3.17 20.43
N GLU A 93 6.13 3.61 20.57
CA GLU A 93 6.56 4.94 20.13
C GLU A 93 6.40 5.17 18.61
N GLU A 94 6.75 4.16 17.80
CA GLU A 94 6.61 4.25 16.33
C GLU A 94 5.15 4.04 15.91
N ALA A 95 4.44 3.14 16.59
CA ALA A 95 3.03 2.87 16.36
C ALA A 95 2.17 4.11 16.58
N ASP A 96 2.41 4.87 17.66
CA ASP A 96 1.63 6.06 18.01
C ASP A 96 1.70 7.14 16.92
N SER A 97 2.89 7.34 16.35
CA SER A 97 3.10 8.28 15.23
C SER A 97 2.32 7.86 13.98
N LEU A 98 2.39 6.57 13.62
CA LEU A 98 1.71 6.04 12.44
C LEU A 98 0.18 5.99 12.62
N ILE A 99 -0.29 5.64 13.81
CA ILE A 99 -1.71 5.69 14.18
C ILE A 99 -2.23 7.12 14.10
N SER A 100 -1.49 8.10 14.60
CA SER A 100 -1.88 9.52 14.53
C SER A 100 -2.00 9.99 13.09
N ALA A 101 -1.04 9.64 12.23
CA ALA A 101 -1.09 9.94 10.80
C ALA A 101 -2.29 9.27 10.11
N PHE A 102 -2.59 8.01 10.44
CA PHE A 102 -3.74 7.28 9.92
C PHE A 102 -5.08 7.91 10.35
N VAL A 103 -5.20 8.31 11.62
CA VAL A 103 -6.41 8.97 12.13
C VAL A 103 -6.62 10.31 11.45
N SER A 104 -5.56 11.10 11.25
CA SER A 104 -5.63 12.36 10.51
C SER A 104 -6.07 12.15 9.05
N ASP A 105 -5.55 11.10 8.39
CA ASP A 105 -6.02 10.72 7.04
C ASP A 105 -7.52 10.37 7.05
N LEU A 106 -7.99 9.58 8.02
CA LEU A 106 -9.42 9.23 8.14
C LEU A 106 -10.32 10.45 8.33
N GLU A 107 -9.92 11.40 9.17
CA GLU A 107 -10.66 12.65 9.40
C GLU A 107 -10.71 13.51 8.12
N ARG A 108 -9.58 13.61 7.42
CA ARG A 108 -9.50 14.32 6.14
C ARG A 108 -10.40 13.69 5.08
N LEU A 109 -10.41 12.36 4.99
CA LEU A 109 -11.28 11.63 4.06
C LEU A 109 -12.75 11.79 4.44
N ALA A 110 -13.10 11.82 5.74
CA ALA A 110 -14.47 12.06 6.19
C ALA A 110 -14.95 13.45 5.77
N ALA A 111 -14.13 14.48 5.98
CA ALA A 111 -14.44 15.85 5.54
C ALA A 111 -14.60 15.96 4.02
N LEU A 112 -13.81 15.20 3.25
CA LEU A 112 -13.96 15.12 1.79
C LEU A 112 -15.30 14.48 1.39
N LEU A 113 -15.71 13.41 2.07
CA LEU A 113 -16.99 12.75 1.79
C LEU A 113 -18.20 13.67 2.08
N ASP A 114 -18.10 14.55 3.08
CA ASP A 114 -19.12 15.54 3.39
C ASP A 114 -19.26 16.63 2.31
N SER A 115 -18.20 16.89 1.53
CA SER A 115 -18.19 17.88 0.46
C SER A 115 -18.82 17.39 -0.87
N GLY A 116 -19.19 16.11 -0.94
CA GLY A 116 -19.82 15.48 -2.11
C GLY A 116 -18.87 14.52 -2.84
N ILE A 117 -19.45 13.46 -3.42
CA ILE A 117 -18.69 12.39 -4.08
C ILE A 117 -18.61 12.64 -5.58
N ASN A 118 -17.38 12.59 -6.10
CA ASN A 118 -17.08 12.48 -7.53
C ASN A 118 -16.01 11.40 -7.73
N ASP A 119 -15.70 11.08 -9.00
CA ASP A 119 -14.72 10.03 -9.34
C ASP A 119 -13.34 10.29 -8.74
N ALA A 120 -12.94 11.55 -8.58
CA ALA A 120 -11.67 11.91 -7.96
C ALA A 120 -11.67 11.63 -6.44
N VAL A 121 -12.74 11.99 -5.73
CA VAL A 121 -12.93 11.66 -4.31
C VAL A 121 -12.99 10.16 -4.11
N TYR A 122 -13.70 9.43 -4.98
CA TYR A 122 -13.74 7.97 -4.95
C TYR A 122 -12.34 7.36 -5.10
N ALA A 123 -11.59 7.79 -6.13
CA ALA A 123 -10.24 7.30 -6.36
C ALA A 123 -9.32 7.62 -5.17
N GLU A 124 -9.44 8.82 -4.59
CA GLU A 124 -8.65 9.24 -3.45
C GLU A 124 -8.95 8.39 -2.20
N VAL A 125 -10.22 8.22 -1.84
CA VAL A 125 -10.63 7.44 -0.66
C VAL A 125 -10.18 5.99 -0.80
N VAL A 126 -10.49 5.33 -1.91
CA VAL A 126 -10.16 3.92 -2.13
C VAL A 126 -8.64 3.73 -2.23
N GLY A 127 -7.92 4.71 -2.78
CA GLY A 127 -6.47 4.71 -2.90
C GLY A 127 -5.72 4.76 -1.58
N HIS A 128 -6.31 5.34 -0.52
CA HIS A 128 -5.64 5.42 0.78
C HIS A 128 -5.36 4.06 1.42
N GLY A 129 -6.14 3.03 1.09
CA GLY A 129 -5.87 1.67 1.58
C GLY A 129 -4.48 1.17 1.20
N GLU A 130 -4.02 1.48 -0.01
CA GLU A 130 -2.67 1.15 -0.48
C GLU A 130 -1.61 2.02 0.20
N VAL A 131 -1.90 3.30 0.39
CA VAL A 131 -1.00 4.26 1.07
C VAL A 131 -0.73 3.82 2.51
N TRP A 132 -1.76 3.43 3.26
CA TRP A 132 -1.61 2.97 4.63
C TRP A 132 -0.79 1.69 4.71
N SER A 133 -1.07 0.73 3.82
CA SER A 133 -0.34 -0.55 3.77
C SER A 133 1.13 -0.36 3.39
N ALA A 134 1.40 0.55 2.46
CA ALA A 134 2.76 0.94 2.06
C ALA A 134 3.53 1.60 3.20
N ARG A 135 2.92 2.57 3.90
CA ARG A 135 3.53 3.25 5.05
C ARG A 135 3.85 2.27 6.16
N LEU A 136 2.91 1.40 6.50
CA LEU A 136 3.10 0.37 7.53
C LEU A 136 4.21 -0.62 7.14
N MET A 137 4.19 -1.14 5.91
CA MET A 137 5.23 -2.06 5.45
C MET A 137 6.62 -1.39 5.47
N SER A 138 6.71 -0.13 5.08
CA SER A 138 7.96 0.63 5.17
C SER A 138 8.46 0.75 6.60
N ALA A 139 7.58 1.02 7.57
CA ALA A 139 7.95 1.09 8.98
C ALA A 139 8.44 -0.26 9.51
N VAL A 140 7.73 -1.35 9.19
CA VAL A 140 8.11 -2.72 9.58
C VAL A 140 9.49 -3.10 9.04
N LEU A 141 9.78 -2.80 7.76
CA LEU A 141 11.07 -3.09 7.15
C LEU A 141 12.20 -2.27 7.81
N ASN A 142 11.95 -1.00 8.12
CA ASN A 142 12.92 -0.15 8.81
C ASN A 142 13.24 -0.69 10.22
N GLN A 143 12.22 -1.12 10.97
CA GLN A 143 12.38 -1.69 12.31
C GLN A 143 13.24 -2.96 12.30
N GLN A 144 13.13 -3.80 11.26
CA GLN A 144 13.91 -5.04 11.14
C GLN A 144 15.38 -4.81 10.73
N GLY A 145 15.87 -3.57 10.74
CA GLY A 145 17.24 -3.28 10.36
C GLY A 145 17.47 -3.45 8.85
N LEU A 146 16.42 -3.24 8.04
CA LEU A 146 16.53 -3.09 6.59
C LEU A 146 16.40 -1.61 6.17
N PRO A 147 17.19 -0.65 6.71
CA PRO A 147 17.23 0.71 6.17
C PRO A 147 17.91 0.64 4.80
N ARG A 148 17.12 0.45 3.74
CA ARG A 148 17.66 0.38 2.38
C ARG A 148 17.69 1.78 1.78
N PRO A 149 18.88 2.31 1.40
CA PRO A 149 18.99 3.59 0.69
C PRO A 149 18.42 3.42 -0.72
N GLY A 150 17.10 3.58 -0.85
CA GLY A 150 16.32 3.24 -2.04
C GLY A 150 14.89 2.78 -1.72
N LEU A 151 14.63 2.43 -0.45
CA LEU A 151 13.32 2.18 0.12
C LEU A 151 12.89 3.43 0.93
N MET A 152 12.83 4.58 0.26
CA MET A 152 12.23 5.77 0.86
C MET A 152 10.72 5.53 1.01
N PRO A 153 10.00 6.24 1.90
CA PRO A 153 8.53 6.27 1.88
C PRO A 153 7.98 6.64 0.49
N ALA A 154 8.77 7.37 -0.30
CA ALA A 154 8.50 7.74 -1.70
C ALA A 154 8.79 6.65 -2.74
N SER A 155 9.46 5.56 -2.36
CA SER A 155 9.81 4.42 -3.23
C SER A 155 8.79 3.29 -3.16
N PHE A 156 7.88 3.34 -2.18
CA PHE A 156 6.62 2.62 -2.22
C PHE A 156 5.63 3.39 -3.09
N TYR A 157 5.50 2.97 -4.35
CA TYR A 157 4.42 3.46 -5.19
C TYR A 157 3.11 2.77 -4.78
N ALA A 158 2.39 3.36 -3.83
CA ALA A 158 0.95 3.20 -3.79
C ALA A 158 0.41 3.73 -5.12
N LEU A 159 -0.37 2.93 -5.85
CA LEU A 159 -0.76 3.23 -7.24
C LEU A 159 -1.68 4.46 -7.37
N ASN A 160 -1.99 5.11 -6.24
CA ASN A 160 -3.02 6.13 -6.15
C ASN A 160 -2.60 7.39 -5.33
N ALA A 161 -1.33 7.78 -5.39
CA ALA A 161 -0.87 9.03 -4.77
C ALA A 161 -1.24 10.27 -5.64
N PRO A 162 -2.06 11.22 -5.15
CA PRO A 162 -2.56 12.37 -5.95
C PRO A 162 -1.49 13.43 -6.30
N HIS A 163 -0.23 13.26 -5.88
CA HIS A 163 0.80 14.30 -5.98
C HIS A 163 1.78 14.17 -7.14
N ASN A 164 1.58 13.25 -8.09
CA ASN A 164 2.50 13.09 -9.22
C ASN A 164 1.82 13.19 -10.60
N ARG A 165 1.20 14.35 -10.83
CA ARG A 165 0.42 14.67 -12.06
C ARG A 165 1.27 14.75 -13.35
N ARG A 166 2.60 14.59 -13.29
CA ARG A 166 3.50 14.59 -14.47
C ARG A 166 3.97 13.22 -14.94
N LEU A 167 3.89 12.18 -14.10
CA LEU A 167 4.25 10.81 -14.51
C LEU A 167 3.05 9.95 -14.95
N MET A 168 1.81 10.42 -14.69
CA MET A 168 0.59 9.67 -15.01
C MET A 168 0.08 9.79 -16.46
N LYS A 169 0.58 10.73 -17.28
CA LYS A 169 0.11 10.86 -18.68
C LYS A 169 0.56 9.72 -19.60
N GLY A 170 1.55 8.91 -19.19
CA GLY A 170 1.99 7.72 -19.94
C GLY A 170 1.46 6.38 -19.41
N PHE A 171 1.00 6.32 -18.16
CA PHE A 171 0.67 5.05 -17.50
C PHE A 171 -0.85 4.77 -17.48
N LEU A 172 -1.70 5.80 -17.38
CA LEU A 172 -3.15 5.61 -17.33
C LEU A 172 -3.79 5.25 -18.68
N THR A 173 -3.21 5.67 -19.81
CA THR A 173 -3.75 5.36 -21.15
C THR A 173 -3.48 3.93 -21.60
N ARG A 174 -2.66 3.16 -20.86
CA ARG A 174 -2.31 1.76 -21.21
C ARG A 174 -2.86 0.72 -20.24
N CYS A 175 -3.23 1.10 -19.01
CA CYS A 175 -3.81 0.18 -18.04
C CYS A 175 -5.28 -0.16 -18.31
N CYS A 176 -6.00 0.64 -19.09
CA CYS A 176 -7.44 0.45 -19.28
C CYS A 176 -7.85 -0.40 -20.50
N ASN A 177 -6.92 -0.91 -21.33
CA ASN A 177 -7.37 -1.66 -22.52
C ASN A 177 -6.55 -2.88 -23.00
N SER A 178 -5.48 -3.34 -22.34
CA SER A 178 -4.73 -4.49 -22.93
C SER A 178 -3.73 -5.27 -22.06
N CYS A 179 -3.54 -5.01 -20.76
CA CYS A 179 -2.45 -5.66 -19.99
C CYS A 179 -2.87 -6.44 -18.74
N TRP A 180 -4.12 -6.88 -18.63
CA TRP A 180 -4.53 -7.80 -17.55
C TRP A 180 -4.29 -9.30 -17.86
N CYS A 181 -3.75 -9.65 -19.04
CA CYS A 181 -3.57 -11.06 -19.45
C CYS A 181 -2.12 -11.57 -19.54
N ASN A 182 -1.09 -10.80 -19.17
CA ASN A 182 0.30 -11.28 -19.40
C ASN A 182 1.31 -10.93 -18.29
N ILE A 183 0.89 -11.01 -17.03
CA ILE A 183 1.85 -11.26 -15.94
C ILE A 183 2.07 -12.77 -15.94
N ARG A 184 3.09 -13.19 -16.68
CA ARG A 184 3.54 -14.58 -16.76
C ARG A 184 3.71 -15.12 -15.34
N ALA A 185 2.92 -16.14 -15.04
CA ALA A 185 3.12 -17.03 -13.91
C ALA A 185 4.58 -17.48 -13.88
N ASN A 186 5.33 -17.02 -12.91
CA ASN A 186 6.45 -17.75 -12.35
C ASN A 186 6.67 -17.22 -10.95
N VAL A 187 6.78 -18.15 -10.01
CA VAL A 187 6.98 -17.96 -8.58
C VAL A 187 5.69 -17.69 -7.79
N TRP A 188 4.80 -18.68 -7.80
CA TRP A 188 3.96 -19.02 -6.66
C TRP A 188 4.36 -20.43 -6.22
N TRP A 189 5.01 -20.54 -5.06
CA TRP A 189 5.00 -21.74 -4.21
C TRP A 189 4.49 -21.30 -2.84
#